data_AF-A0A5Q4FC39-F1
#
_entry.id   AF-A0A5Q4FC39-F1
#
_cell.length_a   1.000
_cell.length_b   1.000
_cell.length_c   1.000
_cell.angle_alpha   90.00
_cell.angle_beta   90.00
_cell.angle_gamma   90.00
#
_symmetry.space_group_name_H-M   'P 1'
#
loop_
_entity.id
_entity.type
_entity.pdbx_description
1 polymer ?
#
loop_
_entity_poly.entity_id
_entity_poly.type
_entity_poly.pdbx_seq_one_letter_code
_entity_poly.pdbx_strand_id
1 'polypeptide(L)'
;MAEDAPRNNIPEEDKIRIARIKYRGGGDWYNDPSSLTNLIDFASGHIPLSIQRSYDDVAIGSRDLHQYPFVFMTGHGNIDVNATEAANMREYLDNGGFLYIDDDYGFDPYVRPVIEKIFPDEELIELPASHPLYSMVFDFPDGLPKIHEHDGKPPQGFGIFRNGRLVLYYTYESNLADGWAFDVHDNPEHLVEKSLHMGVNLLVYALTSPD
;
A
#
# COMPACT_ATOMS: atom_id res chain seq x y z
N MET A 1 24.76 0.45 -26.59
CA MET A 1 25.06 -0.52 -25.52
C MET A 1 25.54 0.31 -24.34
N ALA A 2 24.64 0.66 -23.44
CA ALA A 2 25.02 1.30 -22.18
C ALA A 2 25.41 0.17 -21.24
N GLU A 3 26.58 0.31 -20.60
CA GLU A 3 27.08 -0.62 -19.59
C GLU A 3 26.05 -0.74 -18.46
N ASP A 4 25.60 -1.98 -18.20
CA ASP A 4 24.93 -2.34 -16.96
C ASP A 4 25.90 -2.04 -15.80
N ALA A 5 25.73 -0.90 -15.14
CA ALA A 5 26.27 -0.71 -13.80
C ALA A 5 25.76 -1.88 -12.94
N PRO A 6 26.60 -2.49 -12.09
CA PRO A 6 26.18 -3.65 -11.31
C PRO A 6 25.01 -3.22 -10.43
N ARG A 7 23.78 -3.61 -10.81
CA ARG A 7 22.63 -3.50 -9.92
C ARG A 7 23.01 -4.25 -8.65
N ASN A 8 23.21 -3.46 -7.60
CA ASN A 8 23.79 -3.80 -6.31
C ASN A 8 23.72 -5.30 -5.95
N ASN A 9 24.89 -5.88 -5.67
CA ASN A 9 25.06 -7.23 -5.15
C ASN A 9 24.69 -7.29 -3.65
N ILE A 10 23.57 -6.65 -3.26
CA ILE A 10 23.02 -6.70 -1.90
C ILE A 10 22.45 -8.10 -1.70
N PRO A 11 22.93 -8.86 -0.70
CA PRO A 11 22.36 -10.17 -0.35
C PRO A 11 20.84 -10.07 -0.14
N GLU A 12 20.09 -11.10 -0.53
CA GLU A 12 18.62 -11.06 -0.42
C GLU A 12 18.18 -10.77 1.03
N GLU A 13 18.90 -11.29 2.03
CA GLU A 13 18.64 -11.06 3.45
C GLU A 13 18.80 -9.60 3.90
N ASP A 14 19.57 -8.79 3.17
CA ASP A 14 19.84 -7.38 3.46
C ASP A 14 18.90 -6.44 2.66
N LYS A 15 18.06 -6.98 1.79
CA LYS A 15 17.07 -6.21 1.03
C LYS A 15 15.84 -5.89 1.89
N ILE A 16 15.18 -4.78 1.54
CA ILE A 16 13.93 -4.34 2.15
C ILE A 16 12.86 -5.39 1.90
N ARG A 17 12.26 -5.87 2.99
CA ARG A 17 11.12 -6.79 2.96
C ARG A 17 9.84 -6.00 3.03
N ILE A 18 8.85 -6.39 2.24
CA ILE A 18 7.49 -5.87 2.38
C ILE A 18 6.53 -7.03 2.62
N ALA A 19 5.37 -6.73 3.22
CA ALA A 19 4.42 -7.78 3.55
C ALA A 19 2.98 -7.43 3.18
N ARG A 20 2.18 -8.47 2.97
CA ARG A 20 0.72 -8.38 2.90
C ARG A 20 0.13 -8.70 4.26
N ILE A 21 -0.86 -7.91 4.66
CA ILE A 21 -1.56 -8.06 5.93
C ILE A 21 -2.56 -9.20 5.85
N LYS A 22 -2.42 -10.13 6.77
CA LYS A 22 -3.43 -11.15 7.07
C LYS A 22 -4.29 -10.68 8.24
N TYR A 23 -5.59 -10.51 7.98
CA TYR A 23 -6.58 -10.10 8.97
C TYR A 23 -7.63 -11.19 9.23
N ARG A 24 -8.41 -10.98 10.30
CA ARG A 24 -9.60 -11.78 10.64
C ARG A 24 -10.86 -11.05 10.13
N GLY A 25 -12.01 -11.71 10.19
CA GLY A 25 -13.30 -11.12 9.77
C GLY A 25 -13.97 -11.91 8.64
N GLY A 26 -13.20 -12.76 7.95
CA GLY A 26 -13.72 -13.65 6.90
C GLY A 26 -13.65 -13.09 5.49
N GLY A 27 -13.13 -11.87 5.31
CA GLY A 27 -12.74 -11.32 4.01
C GLY A 27 -11.50 -12.01 3.44
N ASP A 28 -11.30 -11.80 2.15
CA ASP A 28 -10.27 -12.40 1.29
C ASP A 28 -8.99 -11.55 1.22
N TRP A 29 -8.32 -11.39 2.36
CA TRP A 29 -7.02 -10.70 2.48
C TRP A 29 -5.92 -11.23 1.51
N TYR A 30 -6.16 -12.37 0.87
CA TYR A 30 -5.24 -13.06 -0.04
C TYR A 30 -5.59 -12.89 -1.53
N ASN A 31 -6.59 -12.07 -1.86
CA ASN A 31 -6.96 -11.72 -3.25
C ASN A 31 -5.74 -11.20 -4.03
N ASP A 32 -5.84 -11.31 -5.35
CA ASP A 32 -4.85 -10.86 -6.33
C ASP A 32 -3.39 -11.14 -5.93
N PRO A 33 -3.02 -12.43 -5.76
CA PRO A 33 -1.73 -12.81 -5.21
C PRO A 33 -0.53 -12.36 -6.07
N SER A 34 -0.75 -12.02 -7.34
CA SER A 34 0.28 -11.47 -8.24
C SER A 34 0.50 -9.97 -8.07
N SER A 35 -0.46 -9.19 -7.54
CA SER A 35 -0.40 -7.72 -7.49
C SER A 35 0.88 -7.18 -6.85
N LEU A 36 1.22 -7.64 -5.64
CA LEU A 36 2.43 -7.18 -4.96
C LEU A 36 3.70 -7.62 -5.70
N THR A 37 3.75 -8.85 -6.21
CA THR A 37 4.90 -9.36 -6.97
C THR A 37 5.14 -8.49 -8.21
N ASN A 38 4.09 -8.21 -8.97
CA ASN A 38 4.13 -7.38 -10.17
C ASN A 38 4.57 -5.95 -9.84
N LEU A 39 4.07 -5.37 -8.75
CA LEU A 39 4.51 -4.06 -8.29
C LEU A 39 6.00 -4.04 -7.90
N ILE A 40 6.46 -5.04 -7.15
CA ILE A 40 7.88 -5.17 -6.74
C ILE A 40 8.79 -5.29 -7.97
N ASP A 41 8.42 -6.13 -8.93
CA ASP A 41 9.18 -6.34 -10.15
C ASP A 41 9.24 -5.06 -10.99
N PHE A 42 8.11 -4.36 -11.12
CA PHE A 42 8.05 -3.07 -11.80
C PHE A 42 8.92 -2.03 -11.09
N ALA A 43 8.79 -1.88 -9.77
CA ALA A 43 9.58 -0.94 -8.98
C ALA A 43 11.08 -1.19 -9.10
N SER A 44 11.51 -2.46 -9.12
CA SER A 44 12.92 -2.85 -9.29
C SER A 44 13.54 -2.37 -10.60
N GLY A 45 12.72 -2.06 -11.61
CA GLY A 45 13.15 -1.47 -12.89
C GLY A 45 13.20 0.07 -12.89
N HIS A 46 12.53 0.73 -11.94
CA HIS A 46 12.27 2.17 -11.97
C HIS A 46 12.92 2.95 -10.84
N ILE A 47 13.25 2.29 -9.72
CA ILE A 47 13.85 2.94 -8.55
C ILE A 47 15.08 2.17 -8.05
N PRO A 48 16.08 2.86 -7.46
CA PRO A 48 17.29 2.20 -6.95
C PRO A 48 17.10 1.55 -5.57
N LEU A 49 15.85 1.37 -5.10
CA LEU A 49 15.56 0.70 -3.83
C LEU A 49 15.75 -0.81 -3.97
N SER A 50 16.45 -1.40 -3.02
CA SER A 50 16.71 -2.85 -2.99
C SER A 50 15.62 -3.55 -2.20
N ILE A 51 14.49 -3.80 -2.86
CA ILE A 51 13.35 -4.55 -2.30
C ILE A 51 13.54 -6.03 -2.67
N GLN A 52 13.22 -6.94 -1.75
CA GLN A 52 13.18 -8.37 -2.05
C GLN A 52 12.14 -8.64 -3.16
N ARG A 53 12.42 -9.59 -4.05
CA ARG A 53 11.50 -9.94 -5.15
C ARG A 53 10.23 -10.67 -4.71
N SER A 54 10.17 -11.06 -3.44
CA SER A 54 9.01 -11.68 -2.80
C SER A 54 8.49 -10.80 -1.67
N TYR A 55 7.21 -10.95 -1.38
CA TYR A 55 6.60 -10.43 -0.15
C TYR A 55 6.26 -11.59 0.80
N ASP A 56 6.09 -11.25 2.06
CA ASP A 56 5.62 -12.18 3.10
C ASP A 56 4.16 -11.91 3.46
N ASP A 57 3.44 -12.91 3.97
CA ASP A 57 2.15 -12.68 4.63
C ASP A 57 2.38 -12.53 6.14
N VAL A 58 1.86 -11.46 6.75
CA VAL A 58 2.02 -11.19 8.18
C VAL A 58 0.68 -10.87 8.85
N ALA A 59 0.40 -11.54 9.97
CA ALA A 59 -0.81 -11.26 10.74
C ALA A 59 -0.70 -9.91 11.46
N ILE A 60 -1.80 -9.15 11.53
CA ILE A 60 -1.84 -7.83 12.21
C ILE A 60 -1.31 -7.89 13.64
N GLY A 61 -1.59 -8.97 14.38
CA GLY A 61 -1.14 -9.16 15.76
C GLY A 61 0.26 -9.77 15.91
N SER A 62 0.97 -10.07 14.82
CA SER A 62 2.31 -10.65 14.88
C SER A 62 3.35 -9.60 15.25
N ARG A 63 4.34 -10.01 16.04
CA ARG A 63 5.54 -9.20 16.31
C ARG A 63 6.41 -9.04 15.06
N ASP A 64 6.31 -9.98 14.12
CA ASP A 64 7.07 -9.92 12.87
C ASP A 64 6.64 -8.74 11.99
N LEU A 65 5.46 -8.16 12.23
CA LEU A 65 4.99 -6.95 11.54
C LEU A 65 6.03 -5.83 11.56
N HIS A 66 6.75 -5.68 12.68
CA HIS A 66 7.76 -4.65 12.89
C HIS A 66 9.06 -4.86 12.10
N GLN A 67 9.18 -5.96 11.34
CA GLN A 67 10.31 -6.20 10.44
C GLN A 67 10.10 -5.61 9.04
N TYR A 68 8.90 -5.13 8.73
CA TYR A 68 8.54 -4.65 7.39
C TYR A 68 8.28 -3.14 7.44
N PRO A 69 9.04 -2.28 6.75
CA PRO A 69 8.74 -0.85 6.70
C PRO A 69 7.46 -0.51 5.91
N PHE A 70 6.98 -1.43 5.07
CA PHE A 70 5.78 -1.27 4.27
C PHE A 70 4.93 -2.53 4.34
N VAL A 71 3.65 -2.34 4.62
CA VAL A 71 2.64 -3.41 4.56
C VAL A 71 1.44 -2.99 3.73
N PHE A 72 0.91 -3.96 2.97
CA PHE A 72 -0.25 -3.79 2.10
C PHE A 72 -1.44 -4.57 2.63
N MET A 73 -2.62 -3.96 2.59
CA MET A 73 -3.90 -4.57 2.96
C MET A 73 -4.93 -4.30 1.87
N THR A 74 -5.70 -5.31 1.49
CA THR A 74 -6.79 -5.23 0.51
C THR A 74 -7.80 -6.33 0.82
N GLY A 75 -8.96 -6.28 0.17
CA GLY A 75 -9.93 -7.36 0.11
C GLY A 75 -11.36 -6.87 -0.06
N HIS A 76 -12.26 -7.83 -0.21
CA HIS A 76 -13.70 -7.67 -0.29
C HIS A 76 -14.36 -7.91 1.08
N GLY A 77 -15.15 -6.94 1.51
CA GLY A 77 -16.03 -7.10 2.66
C GLY A 77 -15.32 -7.19 4.02
N ASN A 78 -15.61 -8.23 4.80
CA ASN A 78 -15.41 -8.21 6.25
C ASN A 78 -13.94 -8.27 6.68
N ILE A 79 -13.48 -7.18 7.30
CA ILE A 79 -12.29 -7.12 8.15
C ILE A 79 -12.70 -6.85 9.61
N ASP A 80 -11.96 -7.44 10.54
CA ASP A 80 -12.04 -7.09 11.95
C ASP A 80 -10.65 -7.13 12.60
N VAL A 81 -10.51 -6.41 13.71
CA VAL A 81 -9.34 -6.45 14.60
C VAL A 81 -9.80 -6.47 16.05
N ASN A 82 -9.10 -7.23 16.89
CA ASN A 82 -9.26 -7.10 18.34
C ASN A 82 -8.38 -5.98 18.91
N ALA A 83 -8.55 -5.70 20.21
CA ALA A 83 -7.80 -4.64 20.88
C ALA A 83 -6.27 -4.84 20.83
N THR A 84 -5.78 -6.08 20.90
CA THR A 84 -4.34 -6.39 20.84
C THR A 84 -3.78 -6.15 19.45
N GLU A 85 -4.50 -6.54 18.40
CA GLU A 85 -4.12 -6.30 17.01
C GLU A 85 -4.15 -4.82 16.66
N ALA A 86 -5.20 -4.11 17.07
CA ALA A 86 -5.30 -2.67 16.87
C ALA A 86 -4.14 -1.92 17.57
N ALA A 87 -3.80 -2.32 18.81
CA ALA A 87 -2.67 -1.76 19.53
C ALA A 87 -1.32 -2.08 18.85
N ASN A 88 -1.12 -3.31 18.36
CA ASN A 88 0.12 -3.69 17.66
C ASN A 88 0.27 -2.92 16.34
N MET A 89 -0.81 -2.73 15.57
CA MET A 89 -0.79 -1.94 14.34
C MET A 89 -0.53 -0.46 14.65
N ARG A 90 -1.14 0.10 15.71
CA ARG A 90 -0.84 1.47 16.16
C ARG A 90 0.65 1.61 16.50
N GLU A 91 1.19 0.71 17.31
CA GLU A 91 2.60 0.74 17.70
C GLU A 91 3.53 0.62 16.49
N TYR A 92 3.19 -0.24 15.53
CA TYR A 92 3.92 -0.37 14.27
C TYR A 92 3.96 0.96 13.48
N LEU A 93 2.81 1.61 13.31
CA LEU A 93 2.68 2.86 12.58
C LEU A 93 3.30 4.05 13.32
N ASP A 94 3.21 4.08 14.65
CA ASP A 94 3.87 5.08 15.51
C ASP A 94 5.41 4.96 15.45
N ASN A 95 5.95 3.78 15.14
CA ASN A 95 7.38 3.49 15.06
C ASN A 95 7.95 3.48 13.63
N GLY A 96 7.31 4.20 12.70
CA GLY A 96 7.82 4.42 11.35
C GLY A 96 7.35 3.39 10.30
N GLY A 97 6.51 2.44 10.70
CA GLY A 97 5.81 1.56 9.77
C GLY A 97 4.86 2.32 8.84
N PHE A 98 4.66 1.79 7.63
CA PHE A 98 3.67 2.32 6.69
C PHE A 98 2.64 1.25 6.33
N LEU A 99 1.35 1.61 6.38
CA LEU A 99 0.23 0.75 5.95
C LEU A 99 -0.46 1.36 4.73
N TYR A 100 -0.41 0.66 3.61
CA TYR A 100 -1.27 0.94 2.46
C TYR A 100 -2.50 0.04 2.49
N ILE A 101 -3.68 0.62 2.36
CA ILE A 101 -4.97 -0.06 2.31
C ILE A 101 -5.64 0.27 0.97
N ASP A 102 -6.03 -0.75 0.22
CA ASP A 102 -6.76 -0.59 -1.04
C ASP A 102 -8.15 -1.23 -0.96
N ASP A 103 -9.19 -0.44 -1.25
CA ASP A 103 -10.56 -0.93 -1.40
C ASP A 103 -10.70 -1.69 -2.72
N ASP A 104 -10.66 -3.02 -2.67
CA ASP A 104 -11.06 -3.89 -3.78
C ASP A 104 -12.58 -4.08 -3.76
N TYR A 105 -13.29 -2.97 -3.94
CA TYR A 105 -14.75 -2.79 -3.92
C TYR A 105 -15.53 -3.46 -2.76
N GLY A 106 -16.03 -2.61 -1.86
CA GLY A 106 -16.95 -3.02 -0.78
C GLY A 106 -16.25 -3.24 0.57
N PHE A 107 -15.01 -2.78 0.69
CA PHE A 107 -14.21 -2.82 1.89
C PHE A 107 -14.49 -1.65 2.84
N ASP A 108 -14.89 -0.50 2.28
CA ASP A 108 -15.08 0.78 3.02
C ASP A 108 -15.89 0.67 4.33
N PRO A 109 -17.06 -0.01 4.37
CA PRO A 109 -17.86 -0.10 5.60
C PRO A 109 -17.17 -0.85 6.74
N TYR A 110 -16.18 -1.68 6.43
CA TYR A 110 -15.49 -2.54 7.38
C TYR A 110 -14.11 -2.00 7.76
N VAL A 111 -13.42 -1.37 6.80
CA VAL A 111 -12.07 -0.86 7.05
C VAL A 111 -12.06 0.43 7.85
N ARG A 112 -13.04 1.33 7.67
CA ARG A 112 -13.12 2.57 8.47
C ARG A 112 -13.25 2.31 9.98
N PRO A 113 -14.13 1.40 10.46
CA PRO A 113 -14.15 1.01 11.87
C PRO A 113 -12.83 0.40 12.37
N VAL A 114 -12.10 -0.31 11.51
CA VAL A 114 -10.78 -0.87 11.86
C VAL A 114 -9.76 0.25 12.02
N ILE A 115 -9.73 1.22 11.11
CA ILE A 115 -8.89 2.41 11.21
C ILE A 115 -9.20 3.17 12.50
N GLU A 116 -10.48 3.37 12.86
CA GLU A 116 -10.90 4.01 14.11
C GLU A 116 -10.47 3.22 15.35
N LYS A 117 -10.52 1.88 15.33
CA LYS A 117 -9.95 1.05 16.42
C LYS A 117 -8.44 1.24 16.54
N ILE A 118 -7.73 1.36 15.42
CA ILE A 118 -6.27 1.58 15.40
C ILE A 118 -5.96 3.01 15.87
N PHE A 119 -6.69 4.04 15.46
CA PHE A 119 -6.49 5.43 15.87
C PHE A 119 -7.83 6.12 16.22
N PRO A 120 -8.32 5.98 17.45
CA PRO A 120 -9.63 6.50 17.85
C PRO A 120 -9.66 8.03 17.98
N ASP A 121 -8.49 8.65 18.11
CA ASP A 121 -8.33 10.09 18.32
C ASP A 121 -7.79 10.81 17.07
N GLU A 122 -7.60 10.09 15.95
CA GLU A 122 -7.11 10.67 14.70
C GLU A 122 -8.22 10.73 13.65
N GLU A 123 -8.27 11.84 12.93
CA GLU A 123 -9.16 12.00 11.79
C GLU A 123 -8.55 11.35 10.54
N LEU A 124 -9.33 10.52 9.85
CA LEU A 124 -8.98 9.99 8.54
C LEU A 124 -9.22 11.08 7.48
N ILE A 125 -8.17 11.82 7.11
CA ILE A 125 -8.28 13.00 6.25
C ILE A 125 -8.07 12.66 4.78
N GLU A 126 -8.81 13.30 3.89
CA GLU A 126 -8.58 13.19 2.45
C GLU A 126 -7.33 13.98 2.05
N LEU A 127 -6.43 13.35 1.29
CA LEU A 127 -5.20 13.96 0.82
C LEU A 127 -5.48 14.87 -0.38
N PRO A 128 -5.02 16.13 -0.37
CA PRO A 128 -5.09 16.98 -1.55
C PRO A 128 -4.13 16.46 -2.63
N ALA A 129 -4.44 16.74 -3.90
CA ALA A 129 -3.57 16.40 -5.04
C ALA A 129 -2.14 16.98 -4.93
N SER A 130 -1.95 18.02 -4.12
CA SER A 130 -0.64 18.61 -3.83
C SER A 130 0.19 17.84 -2.80
N HIS A 131 -0.32 16.75 -2.22
CA HIS A 131 0.42 15.96 -1.26
C HIS A 131 1.66 15.32 -1.93
N PRO A 132 2.86 15.32 -1.30
CA PRO A 132 4.10 14.83 -1.92
C PRO A 132 4.03 13.39 -2.44
N LEU A 133 3.19 12.54 -1.84
CA LEU A 133 2.90 11.18 -2.32
C LEU A 133 2.54 11.13 -3.82
N TYR A 134 1.89 12.16 -4.35
CA TYR A 134 1.45 12.23 -5.75
C TYR A 134 2.54 12.77 -6.71
N SER A 135 3.73 13.10 -6.23
CA SER A 135 4.82 13.66 -7.05
C SER A 135 6.19 13.11 -6.63
N MET A 136 6.27 11.81 -6.33
CA MET A 136 7.52 11.17 -5.92
C MET A 136 8.41 10.88 -7.15
N VAL A 137 8.21 9.74 -7.80
CA VAL A 137 8.94 9.34 -9.02
C VAL A 137 8.13 9.68 -10.26
N PHE A 138 6.81 9.53 -10.16
CA PHE A 138 5.86 9.82 -11.22
C PHE A 138 4.90 10.94 -10.76
N ASP A 139 4.48 11.80 -11.68
CA ASP A 139 3.61 12.93 -11.37
C ASP A 139 2.13 12.58 -11.55
N PHE A 140 1.35 12.88 -10.51
CA PHE A 140 -0.11 12.76 -10.47
C PHE A 140 -0.72 14.10 -10.06
N PRO A 141 -0.77 15.09 -10.98
CA PRO A 141 -1.21 16.46 -10.66
C PRO A 141 -2.68 16.53 -10.21
N ASP A 142 -3.48 15.52 -10.57
CA ASP A 142 -4.89 15.39 -10.18
C ASP A 142 -5.09 14.50 -8.93
N GLY A 143 -4.00 14.02 -8.31
CA GLY A 143 -4.04 13.12 -7.16
C GLY A 143 -4.26 11.65 -7.55
N LEU A 144 -4.94 10.90 -6.67
CA LEU A 144 -5.16 9.46 -6.82
C LEU A 144 -5.83 9.12 -8.17
N PRO A 145 -5.23 8.26 -9.02
CA PRO A 145 -5.88 7.80 -10.24
C PRO A 145 -7.08 6.88 -9.97
N LYS A 146 -8.08 6.92 -10.87
CA LYS A 146 -9.14 5.90 -10.96
C LYS A 146 -8.63 4.74 -11.82
N ILE A 147 -8.62 3.51 -11.29
CA ILE A 147 -8.19 2.31 -12.03
C ILE A 147 -9.39 1.43 -12.37
N HIS A 148 -10.19 1.07 -11.37
CA HIS A 148 -11.41 0.28 -11.55
C HIS A 148 -12.69 1.08 -11.23
N GLU A 149 -13.81 0.75 -11.87
CA GLU A 149 -15.12 1.36 -11.58
C GLU A 149 -15.80 0.66 -10.39
N HIS A 150 -16.17 1.42 -9.36
CA HIS A 150 -16.99 0.96 -8.23
C HIS A 150 -18.40 1.59 -8.33
N ASP A 151 -18.77 2.52 -7.44
CA ASP A 151 -20.10 3.17 -7.47
C ASP A 151 -20.16 4.38 -8.44
N GLY A 152 -19.21 4.49 -9.36
CA GLY A 152 -19.09 5.64 -10.27
C GLY A 152 -18.70 6.96 -9.58
N LYS A 153 -18.14 6.91 -8.36
CA LYS A 153 -17.67 8.08 -7.64
C LYS A 153 -16.19 8.39 -7.97
N PRO A 154 -15.73 9.63 -7.73
CA PRO A 154 -14.31 9.97 -7.86
C PRO A 154 -13.44 9.12 -6.93
N PRO A 155 -12.19 8.79 -7.32
CA PRO A 155 -11.23 8.15 -6.44
C PRO A 155 -10.84 9.10 -5.30
N GLN A 156 -10.69 8.56 -4.08
CA GLN A 156 -10.32 9.33 -2.91
C GLN A 156 -9.18 8.64 -2.15
N GLY A 157 -8.14 9.40 -1.84
CA GLY A 157 -7.02 8.94 -1.02
C GLY A 157 -7.12 9.53 0.37
N PHE A 158 -7.29 8.70 1.39
CA PHE A 158 -7.37 9.11 2.78
C PHE A 158 -6.10 8.75 3.55
N GLY A 159 -5.80 9.48 4.62
CA GLY A 159 -4.61 9.21 5.41
C GLY A 159 -4.72 9.51 6.89
N ILE A 160 -3.88 8.81 7.66
CA ILE A 160 -3.56 9.14 9.06
C ILE A 160 -2.13 9.66 9.12
N PHE A 161 -1.95 10.74 9.87
CA PHE A 161 -0.67 11.42 10.03
C PHE A 161 -0.17 11.29 11.46
N ARG A 162 1.12 10.98 11.63
CA ARG A 162 1.81 10.93 12.92
C ARG A 162 3.04 11.81 12.82
N ASN A 163 3.18 12.77 13.72
CA ASN A 163 4.26 13.77 13.70
C ASN A 163 4.43 14.50 12.34
N GLY A 164 3.33 14.65 11.59
CA GLY A 164 3.34 15.29 10.26
C GLY A 164 3.68 14.35 9.10
N ARG A 165 4.01 13.09 9.35
CA ARG A 165 4.24 12.05 8.35
C ARG A 165 2.96 11.24 8.12
N LEU A 166 2.58 11.02 6.86
CA LEU A 166 1.57 10.03 6.49
C LEU A 166 2.07 8.61 6.85
N VAL A 167 1.35 7.89 7.71
CA VAL A 167 1.70 6.52 8.12
C VAL A 167 0.72 5.47 7.61
N LEU A 168 -0.53 5.86 7.37
CA LEU A 168 -1.56 5.01 6.80
C LEU A 168 -2.14 5.73 5.60
N TYR A 169 -2.20 5.07 4.46
CA TYR A 169 -2.86 5.56 3.26
C TYR A 169 -3.94 4.58 2.82
N TYR A 170 -5.17 5.06 2.66
CA TYR A 170 -6.34 4.28 2.27
C TYR A 170 -6.94 4.82 0.98
N THR A 171 -7.02 3.99 -0.04
CA THR A 171 -7.63 4.33 -1.34
C THR A 171 -9.05 3.78 -1.41
N TYR A 172 -10.00 4.68 -1.64
CA TYR A 172 -11.41 4.38 -1.87
C TYR A 172 -11.76 4.73 -3.32
N GLU A 173 -12.64 3.94 -3.96
CA GLU A 173 -13.09 4.23 -5.33
C GLU A 173 -11.93 4.29 -6.35
N SER A 174 -10.84 3.54 -6.14
CA SER A 174 -9.66 3.54 -7.02
C SER A 174 -9.28 2.14 -7.48
N ASN A 175 -8.94 1.27 -6.52
CA ASN A 175 -8.42 -0.10 -6.70
C ASN A 175 -7.08 -0.14 -7.47
N LEU A 176 -6.00 0.34 -6.87
CA LEU A 176 -4.68 0.29 -7.53
C LEU A 176 -4.23 -1.17 -7.75
N ALA A 177 -4.47 -2.04 -6.78
CA ALA A 177 -4.03 -3.43 -6.78
C ALA A 177 -4.60 -4.24 -7.95
N ASP A 178 -5.80 -3.91 -8.44
CA ASP A 178 -6.40 -4.46 -9.65
C ASP A 178 -5.55 -4.14 -10.90
N GLY A 179 -5.03 -2.91 -11.01
CA GLY A 179 -4.06 -2.55 -12.05
C GLY A 179 -2.69 -3.21 -11.88
N TRP A 180 -2.31 -3.61 -10.66
CA TRP A 180 -1.07 -4.36 -10.42
C TRP A 180 -1.20 -5.84 -10.81
N ALA A 181 -2.39 -6.42 -10.70
CA ALA A 181 -2.72 -7.78 -11.15
C ALA A 181 -3.08 -7.82 -12.64
N PHE A 182 -2.25 -7.19 -13.49
CA PHE A 182 -2.45 -7.14 -14.95
C PHE A 182 -2.39 -8.51 -15.65
N ASP A 183 -1.92 -9.56 -14.95
CA ASP A 183 -1.94 -10.95 -15.41
C ASP A 183 -3.26 -11.68 -15.07
N VAL A 184 -4.12 -11.06 -14.25
CA VAL A 184 -5.44 -11.57 -13.84
C VAL A 184 -6.56 -10.73 -14.46
N HIS A 185 -6.41 -9.41 -14.47
CA HIS A 185 -7.43 -8.45 -14.90
C HIS A 185 -7.10 -7.83 -16.25
N ASP A 186 -8.10 -7.74 -17.14
CA ASP A 186 -7.96 -7.19 -18.49
C ASP A 186 -8.14 -5.65 -18.50
N ASN A 187 -7.31 -4.98 -17.72
CA ASN A 187 -7.29 -3.53 -17.66
C ASN A 187 -6.64 -2.93 -18.92
N PRO A 188 -7.15 -1.80 -19.44
CA PRO A 188 -6.45 -1.03 -20.45
C PRO A 188 -5.00 -0.73 -20.04
N GLU A 189 -4.06 -0.90 -20.96
CA GLU A 189 -2.61 -0.74 -20.70
C GLU A 189 -2.24 0.57 -19.98
N HIS A 190 -2.88 1.68 -20.38
CA HIS A 190 -2.65 2.99 -19.75
C HIS A 190 -3.11 3.05 -18.28
N LEU A 191 -4.10 2.26 -17.86
CA LEU A 191 -4.52 2.17 -16.46
C LEU A 191 -3.59 1.25 -15.66
N VAL A 192 -3.10 0.16 -16.26
CA VAL A 192 -2.06 -0.69 -15.67
C VAL A 192 -0.81 0.14 -15.38
N GLU A 193 -0.31 0.88 -16.37
CA GLU A 193 0.87 1.74 -16.23
C GLU A 193 0.65 2.82 -15.15
N LYS A 194 -0.51 3.49 -15.18
CA LYS A 194 -0.87 4.51 -14.19
C LYS A 194 -0.94 3.94 -12.77
N SER A 195 -1.46 2.72 -12.62
CA SER A 195 -1.52 2.05 -11.33
C SER A 195 -0.13 1.67 -10.79
N LEU A 196 0.71 1.08 -11.64
CA LEU A 196 2.08 0.72 -11.29
C LEU A 196 2.91 1.95 -10.92
N HIS A 197 2.78 3.05 -11.66
CA HIS A 197 3.41 4.33 -11.33
C HIS A 197 3.00 4.85 -9.95
N MET A 198 1.70 4.79 -9.61
CA MET A 198 1.22 5.22 -8.29
C MET A 198 1.73 4.29 -7.19
N GLY A 199 1.80 2.98 -7.45
CA GLY A 199 2.40 2.00 -6.55
C GLY A 199 3.89 2.27 -6.27
N VAL A 200 4.67 2.67 -7.29
CA VAL A 200 6.06 3.09 -7.10
C VAL A 200 6.14 4.32 -6.21
N ASN A 201 5.27 5.32 -6.41
CA ASN A 201 5.23 6.48 -5.54
C ASN A 201 4.93 6.10 -4.07
N LEU A 202 4.01 5.16 -3.83
CA LEU A 202 3.69 4.65 -2.49
C LEU A 202 4.92 4.01 -1.83
N LEU A 203 5.60 3.11 -2.54
CA LEU A 203 6.81 2.46 -2.04
C LEU A 203 7.90 3.48 -1.72
N VAL A 204 8.15 4.43 -2.63
CA VAL A 204 9.19 5.45 -2.41
C VAL A 204 8.83 6.36 -1.25
N TYR A 205 7.56 6.80 -1.15
CA TYR A 205 7.11 7.63 -0.03
C TYR A 205 7.32 6.90 1.30
N ALA A 206 6.87 5.66 1.41
CA ALA A 206 7.00 4.86 2.63
C ALA A 206 8.44 4.60 3.04
N LEU A 207 9.33 4.35 2.07
CA LEU A 207 10.71 3.92 2.32
C LEU A 207 11.73 5.07 2.42
N THR A 208 11.34 6.30 2.06
CA THR A 208 12.29 7.44 2.00
C THR A 208 11.83 8.69 2.72
N SER A 209 10.54 8.82 3.04
CA SER A 209 10.07 9.98 3.83
C SER A 209 10.64 9.91 5.25
N PRO A 210 11.08 11.04 5.83
CA PRO A 210 11.58 11.08 7.20
C PRO A 210 10.44 10.94 8.22
N ASP A 211 10.78 10.40 9.40
CA ASP A 211 9.93 10.36 10.61
C ASP A 211 9.80 11.74 11.28
#